data_AF-T1B8U6-F1
#
_entry.id   AF-T1B8U6-F1
#
_cell.length_a   1.000
_cell.length_b   1.000
_cell.length_c   1.000
_cell.angle_alpha   90.00
_cell.angle_beta   90.00
_cell.angle_gamma   90.00
#
_symmetry.space_group_name_H-M   'P 1'
#
loop_
_entity.id
_entity.type
_entity.pdbx_description
1 polymer ?
#
loop_
_entity_poly.entity_id
_entity_poly.type
_entity_poly.pdbx_seq_one_letter_code
_entity_poly.pdbx_strand_id
1 'polypeptide(L)'
;MDGWCDPRAISDAKTFVGKLVFLVLVGCMMVAQAGTMSGLDRLVHDGYGRKARLIIRPLLIRKPNDLRLVKLYIHALLIDDRFRKAFPYVKKLTHERPHDANDWLLYAATLAGKSAKAGIFSLLSHVGQIHRALEKAVRFAPKNMGARIALMIYDLRAPGF
;
A
#
# COMPACT_ATOMS: atom_id res chain seq x y z
N MET A 1 -55.23 -23.64 -32.09
CA MET A 1 -55.33 -23.33 -30.65
C MET A 1 -55.10 -24.69 -30.01
N ASP A 2 -53.94 -25.04 -29.48
CA ASP A 2 -53.27 -24.41 -28.34
C ASP A 2 -51.76 -24.69 -28.36
N GLY A 3 -50.95 -23.62 -28.32
CA GLY A 3 -49.50 -23.71 -28.15
C GLY A 3 -49.15 -23.92 -26.69
N TRP A 4 -48.90 -25.16 -26.31
CA TRP A 4 -48.46 -25.52 -24.95
C TRP A 4 -47.00 -25.10 -24.74
N CYS A 5 -46.81 -24.12 -23.85
CA CYS A 5 -45.51 -23.72 -23.31
C CYS A 5 -44.77 -24.94 -22.73
N ASP A 6 -43.56 -25.21 -23.25
CA ASP A 6 -42.66 -26.24 -22.71
C ASP A 6 -42.12 -25.79 -21.33
N PRO A 7 -42.43 -26.52 -20.23
CA PRO A 7 -42.00 -26.17 -18.89
C PRO A 7 -40.47 -26.26 -18.68
N ARG A 8 -39.72 -26.95 -19.56
CA ARG A 8 -38.25 -27.05 -19.46
C ARG A 8 -37.56 -25.76 -19.87
N ALA A 9 -38.07 -25.07 -20.91
CA ALA A 9 -37.53 -23.78 -21.36
C ALA A 9 -37.67 -22.69 -20.28
N ILE A 10 -38.71 -22.78 -19.45
CA ILE A 10 -38.97 -21.84 -18.33
C ILE A 10 -38.00 -22.11 -17.16
N SER A 11 -37.59 -23.36 -16.95
CA SER A 11 -36.60 -23.75 -15.93
C SER A 11 -35.18 -23.26 -16.29
N ASP A 12 -34.78 -23.43 -17.54
CA ASP A 12 -33.45 -23.00 -18.02
C ASP A 12 -33.32 -21.47 -18.06
N ALA A 13 -34.40 -20.76 -18.40
CA ALA A 13 -34.43 -19.29 -18.34
C ALA A 13 -34.25 -18.77 -16.90
N LYS A 14 -34.86 -19.42 -15.89
CA LYS A 14 -34.72 -19.02 -14.47
C LYS A 14 -33.31 -19.23 -13.94
N THR A 15 -32.64 -20.32 -14.33
CA THR A 15 -31.26 -20.59 -13.91
C THR A 15 -30.24 -19.68 -14.62
N PHE A 16 -30.51 -19.30 -15.87
CA PHE A 16 -29.69 -18.34 -16.62
C PHE A 16 -29.82 -16.92 -16.06
N VAL A 17 -31.04 -16.46 -15.77
CA VAL A 17 -31.31 -15.17 -15.12
C VAL A 17 -30.69 -15.13 -13.71
N GLY A 18 -30.79 -16.21 -12.93
CA GLY A 18 -30.15 -16.31 -11.62
C GLY A 18 -28.62 -16.19 -11.68
N LYS A 19 -27.98 -16.85 -12.66
CA LYS A 19 -26.53 -16.73 -12.90
C LYS A 19 -26.13 -15.32 -13.37
N LEU A 20 -26.92 -14.69 -14.23
CA LEU A 20 -26.68 -13.33 -14.72
C LEU A 20 -26.83 -12.29 -13.61
N VAL A 21 -27.88 -12.40 -12.79
CA VAL A 21 -28.10 -11.53 -11.61
C VAL A 21 -26.97 -11.70 -10.60
N PHE A 22 -26.52 -12.93 -10.34
CA PHE A 22 -25.37 -13.20 -9.47
C PHE A 22 -24.08 -12.58 -10.03
N LEU A 23 -23.84 -12.68 -11.34
CA LEU A 23 -22.66 -12.08 -11.99
C LEU A 23 -22.67 -10.55 -11.92
N VAL A 24 -23.84 -9.91 -12.10
CA VAL A 24 -24.02 -8.46 -12.00
C VAL A 24 -23.86 -7.97 -10.56
N LEU A 25 -24.38 -8.71 -9.57
CA LEU A 25 -24.23 -8.39 -8.15
C LEU A 25 -22.76 -8.46 -7.69
N VAL A 26 -22.03 -9.49 -8.12
CA VAL A 26 -20.60 -9.63 -7.83
C VAL A 26 -19.79 -8.54 -8.53
N GLY A 27 -20.11 -8.22 -9.78
CA GLY A 27 -19.49 -7.13 -10.52
C GLY A 27 -19.68 -5.76 -9.86
N CYS A 28 -20.90 -5.47 -9.36
CA CYS A 28 -21.20 -4.21 -8.68
C CYS A 28 -20.44 -4.07 -7.35
N MET A 29 -20.29 -5.16 -6.58
CA MET A 29 -19.46 -5.17 -5.37
C MET A 29 -17.98 -4.89 -5.67
N MET A 30 -17.46 -5.34 -6.83
CA MET A 30 -16.07 -5.08 -7.22
C MET A 30 -15.84 -3.60 -7.58
N VAL A 31 -16.77 -2.97 -8.30
CA VAL A 31 -16.68 -1.55 -8.68
C VAL A 31 -16.74 -0.63 -7.44
N ALA A 32 -17.57 -0.97 -6.45
CA ALA A 32 -17.67 -0.21 -5.21
C ALA A 32 -16.36 -0.19 -4.39
N GLN A 33 -15.59 -1.29 -4.43
CA GLN A 33 -14.29 -1.37 -3.75
C GLN A 33 -13.21 -0.54 -4.47
N ALA A 34 -13.24 -0.45 -5.79
CA ALA A 34 -12.29 0.37 -6.55
C ALA A 34 -12.46 1.87 -6.28
N GLY A 35 -13.71 2.35 -6.21
CA GLY A 35 -14.01 3.77 -5.94
C GLY A 35 -13.50 4.25 -4.58
N THR A 36 -13.66 3.44 -3.54
CA THR A 36 -13.21 3.80 -2.18
C THR A 36 -11.69 3.86 -2.05
N MET A 37 -10.95 2.98 -2.73
CA MET A 37 -9.48 3.04 -2.74
C MET A 37 -8.96 4.28 -3.47
N SER A 38 -9.56 4.65 -4.60
CA SER A 38 -9.13 5.82 -5.38
C SER A 38 -9.31 7.14 -4.61
N GLY A 39 -10.40 7.29 -3.85
CA GLY A 39 -10.62 8.46 -2.98
C GLY A 39 -9.62 8.53 -1.82
N LEU A 40 -9.18 7.37 -1.33
CA LEU A 40 -8.21 7.28 -0.26
C LEU A 40 -6.79 7.60 -0.72
N ASP A 41 -6.41 7.13 -1.92
CA ASP A 41 -5.16 7.49 -2.59
C ASP A 41 -5.06 9.03 -2.75
N ARG A 42 -6.16 9.68 -3.17
CA ARG A 42 -6.22 11.15 -3.24
C ARG A 42 -6.05 11.81 -1.87
N LEU A 43 -6.73 11.34 -0.83
CA LEU A 43 -6.60 11.91 0.51
C LEU A 43 -5.17 11.86 1.06
N VAL A 44 -4.45 10.78 0.78
CA VAL A 44 -3.04 10.63 1.14
C VAL A 44 -2.17 11.54 0.29
N HIS A 45 -2.43 11.62 -1.02
CA HIS A 45 -1.71 12.50 -1.93
C HIS A 45 -1.85 13.98 -1.57
N ASP A 46 -3.07 14.40 -1.17
CA ASP A 46 -3.41 15.76 -0.76
C ASP A 46 -2.86 16.12 0.63
N GLY A 47 -2.16 15.20 1.30
CA GLY A 47 -1.55 15.45 2.62
C GLY A 47 -2.52 15.38 3.80
N TYR A 48 -3.75 14.90 3.62
CA TYR A 48 -4.73 14.75 4.72
C TYR A 48 -4.50 13.46 5.53
N GLY A 49 -3.27 13.25 6.04
CA GLY A 49 -2.85 12.04 6.74
C GLY A 49 -3.78 11.65 7.90
N ARG A 50 -4.16 12.62 8.74
CA ARG A 50 -5.08 12.38 9.87
C ARG A 50 -6.45 11.84 9.44
N LYS A 51 -7.06 12.42 8.41
CA LYS A 51 -8.37 11.99 7.87
C LYS A 51 -8.24 10.62 7.21
N ALA A 52 -7.19 10.42 6.40
CA ALA A 52 -6.92 9.15 5.74
C ALA A 52 -6.83 8.00 6.76
N ARG A 53 -6.11 8.18 7.87
CA ARG A 53 -6.01 7.15 8.91
C ARG A 53 -7.35 6.79 9.57
N LEU A 54 -8.22 7.77 9.81
CA LEU A 54 -9.53 7.52 10.43
C LEU A 54 -10.38 6.61 9.54
N ILE A 55 -10.28 6.78 8.22
CA ILE A 55 -10.98 5.96 7.22
C ILE A 55 -10.28 4.61 7.01
N ILE A 56 -8.95 4.57 6.97
CA ILE A 56 -8.18 3.35 6.71
C ILE A 56 -8.25 2.36 7.86
N ARG A 57 -8.17 2.84 9.11
CA ARG A 57 -8.11 1.98 10.30
C ARG A 57 -9.24 0.94 10.37
N PRO A 58 -10.54 1.29 10.22
CA PRO A 58 -11.61 0.29 10.22
C PRO A 58 -11.56 -0.64 9.01
N LEU A 59 -11.10 -0.16 7.85
CA LEU A 59 -10.93 -0.99 6.66
C LEU A 59 -9.82 -2.03 6.86
N LEU A 60 -8.73 -1.66 7.54
CA LEU A 60 -7.59 -2.54 7.79
C LEU A 60 -7.94 -3.66 8.78
N ILE A 61 -8.87 -3.41 9.71
CA ILE A 61 -9.40 -4.46 10.60
C ILE A 61 -10.21 -5.48 9.80
N ARG A 62 -11.00 -5.02 8.81
CA ARG A 62 -11.80 -5.90 7.95
C ARG A 62 -10.96 -6.66 6.93
N LYS A 63 -9.88 -6.05 6.44
CA LYS A 63 -8.97 -6.61 5.42
C LYS A 63 -7.50 -6.42 5.83
N PRO A 64 -6.99 -7.18 6.81
CA PRO A 64 -5.65 -6.97 7.36
C PRO A 64 -4.51 -7.33 6.39
N ASN A 65 -4.79 -8.17 5.39
CA ASN A 65 -3.81 -8.61 4.39
C ASN A 65 -3.85 -7.81 3.09
N ASP A 66 -4.65 -6.74 3.02
CA ASP A 66 -4.66 -5.88 1.84
C ASP A 66 -3.41 -4.98 1.83
N LEU A 67 -2.41 -5.39 1.05
CA LEU A 67 -1.12 -4.71 0.92
C LEU A 67 -1.25 -3.25 0.49
N ARG A 68 -2.24 -2.94 -0.37
CA ARG A 68 -2.45 -1.57 -0.86
C ARG A 68 -2.97 -0.70 0.27
N LEU A 69 -3.89 -1.22 1.07
CA LEU A 69 -4.41 -0.54 2.25
C LEU A 69 -3.34 -0.35 3.33
N VAL A 70 -2.46 -1.33 3.53
CA VAL A 70 -1.29 -1.21 4.42
C VAL A 70 -0.35 -0.10 3.93
N LYS A 71 -0.04 -0.03 2.63
CA LYS A 71 0.78 1.06 2.05
C LYS A 71 0.16 2.43 2.31
N LEU A 72 -1.11 2.58 1.99
CA LEU A 72 -1.89 3.81 2.24
C LEU A 72 -1.83 4.21 3.72
N TYR A 73 -1.97 3.24 4.64
CA TYR A 73 -1.88 3.49 6.07
C TYR A 73 -0.49 3.99 6.48
N ILE A 74 0.57 3.37 5.94
CA ILE A 74 1.95 3.79 6.16
C ILE A 74 2.13 5.23 5.68
N HIS A 75 1.77 5.55 4.44
CA HIS A 75 1.91 6.91 3.91
C HIS A 75 1.15 7.93 4.76
N ALA A 76 -0.07 7.61 5.19
CA ALA A 76 -0.85 8.46 6.10
C ALA A 76 -0.19 8.64 7.48
N LEU A 77 0.55 7.63 7.97
CA LEU A 77 1.35 7.76 9.19
C LEU A 77 2.61 8.61 8.98
N LEU A 78 3.25 8.53 7.81
CA LEU A 78 4.44 9.32 7.48
C LEU A 78 4.11 10.82 7.33
N ILE A 79 2.98 11.14 6.68
CA ILE A 79 2.48 12.53 6.56
C ILE A 79 2.26 13.16 7.94
N ASP A 80 1.68 12.38 8.86
CA ASP A 80 1.46 12.79 10.25
C ASP A 80 2.70 12.60 11.14
N ASP A 81 3.87 12.37 10.55
CA ASP A 81 5.16 12.31 11.25
C ASP A 81 5.20 11.22 12.35
N ARG A 82 4.46 10.11 12.15
CA ARG A 82 4.34 8.98 13.09
C ARG A 82 5.23 7.80 12.71
N PHE A 83 6.50 8.06 12.46
CA PHE A 83 7.49 7.06 12.01
C PHE A 83 7.58 5.82 12.92
N ARG A 84 7.55 6.00 14.25
CA ARG A 84 7.59 4.88 15.21
C ARG A 84 6.44 3.88 15.00
N LYS A 85 5.24 4.38 14.66
CA LYS A 85 4.06 3.54 14.41
C LYS A 85 4.09 2.94 13.00
N ALA A 86 4.69 3.62 12.03
CA ALA A 86 4.81 3.14 10.65
C ALA A 86 5.84 2.01 10.50
N PHE A 87 6.96 2.10 11.23
CA PHE A 87 8.09 1.17 11.11
C PHE A 87 7.74 -0.33 11.14
N PRO A 88 6.93 -0.86 12.07
CA PRO A 88 6.61 -2.29 12.08
C PRO A 88 5.87 -2.74 10.81
N TYR A 89 5.00 -1.90 10.26
CA TYR A 89 4.27 -2.20 9.02
C TYR A 89 5.22 -2.22 7.82
N VAL A 90 6.12 -1.25 7.72
CA VAL A 90 7.10 -1.19 6.62
C VAL A 90 8.09 -2.34 6.69
N LYS A 91 8.54 -2.71 7.90
CA LYS A 91 9.41 -3.88 8.09
C LYS A 91 8.73 -5.17 7.62
N LYS A 92 7.44 -5.36 7.94
CA LYS A 92 6.64 -6.50 7.45
C LYS A 92 6.53 -6.47 5.93
N LEU A 93 6.27 -5.29 5.36
CA LEU A 93 6.14 -5.08 3.92
C LEU A 93 7.42 -5.50 3.16
N THR A 94 8.59 -5.09 3.63
CA THR A 94 9.88 -5.48 3.04
C THR A 94 10.21 -6.97 3.21
N HIS A 95 9.64 -7.62 4.22
CA HIS A 95 9.82 -9.07 4.42
C HIS A 95 8.92 -9.87 3.48
N GLU A 96 7.67 -9.43 3.28
CA GLU A 96 6.71 -10.05 2.36
C GLU A 96 7.08 -9.79 0.89
N ARG A 97 7.66 -8.63 0.57
CA ARG A 97 8.07 -8.26 -0.79
C ARG A 97 9.53 -7.78 -0.83
N PRO A 98 10.50 -8.70 -0.68
CA PRO A 98 11.92 -8.35 -0.60
C PRO A 98 12.51 -7.82 -1.91
N HIS A 99 11.80 -7.91 -3.04
CA HIS A 99 12.27 -7.45 -4.35
C HIS A 99 11.63 -6.14 -4.82
N ASP A 100 10.77 -5.50 -4.02
CA ASP A 100 10.15 -4.23 -4.38
C ASP A 100 11.05 -3.06 -3.94
N ALA A 101 11.63 -2.37 -4.91
CA ALA A 101 12.48 -1.21 -4.66
C ALA A 101 11.77 -0.08 -3.90
N ASN A 102 10.47 0.14 -4.17
CA ASN A 102 9.72 1.21 -3.53
C ASN A 102 9.49 0.91 -2.04
N ASP A 103 9.35 -0.37 -1.68
CA ASP A 103 9.21 -0.77 -0.28
C ASP A 103 10.51 -0.57 0.49
N TRP A 104 11.66 -0.89 -0.11
CA TRP A 104 12.98 -0.62 0.47
C TRP A 104 13.25 0.87 0.62
N LEU A 105 12.84 1.68 -0.36
CA LEU A 105 12.92 3.14 -0.28
C LEU A 105 12.05 3.69 0.86
N LEU A 106 10.82 3.18 0.97
CA LEU A 106 9.90 3.52 2.06
C LEU A 106 10.45 3.10 3.43
N TYR A 107 11.11 1.94 3.51
CA TYR A 107 11.81 1.47 4.70
C TYR A 107 12.93 2.40 5.11
N ALA A 108 13.81 2.77 4.16
CA ALA A 108 14.91 3.70 4.40
C ALA A 108 14.39 5.05 4.90
N ALA A 109 13.39 5.63 4.24
CA ALA A 109 12.77 6.90 4.65
C ALA A 109 12.13 6.83 6.04
N THR A 110 11.40 5.74 6.33
CA THR A 110 10.75 5.55 7.63
C THR A 110 11.76 5.36 8.76
N LEU A 111 12.83 4.60 8.51
CA LEU A 111 13.91 4.38 9.49
C LEU A 111 14.68 5.67 9.73
N ALA A 112 15.05 6.40 8.67
CA ALA A 112 15.70 7.70 8.78
C ALA A 112 14.85 8.70 9.58
N GLY A 113 13.56 8.83 9.28
CA GLY A 113 12.65 9.70 10.03
C GLY A 113 12.48 9.27 11.49
N LYS A 114 12.34 7.96 11.74
CA LYS A 114 12.25 7.40 13.09
C LYS A 114 13.51 7.71 13.91
N SER A 115 14.69 7.51 13.33
CA SER A 115 15.96 7.70 14.00
C SER A 115 16.30 9.18 14.18
N ALA A 116 16.03 10.01 13.17
CA ALA A 116 16.17 11.46 13.27
C ALA A 116 15.31 12.03 14.41
N LYS A 117 14.07 11.53 14.58
CA LYS A 117 13.22 11.89 15.73
C LYS A 117 13.74 11.43 17.08
N ALA A 118 14.52 10.35 17.13
CA ALA A 118 15.10 9.85 18.37
C ALA A 118 16.40 10.58 18.74
N GLY A 119 17.06 11.22 17.77
CA GLY A 119 18.26 12.04 17.95
C GLY A 119 19.38 11.68 16.98
N ILE A 120 20.39 12.55 16.89
CA ILE A 120 21.51 12.41 15.95
C ILE A 120 22.29 11.10 16.15
N PHE A 121 22.47 10.67 17.40
CA PHE A 121 23.15 9.41 17.75
C PHE A 121 22.38 8.19 17.26
N SER A 122 21.05 8.22 17.36
CA SER A 122 20.20 7.14 16.84
C SER A 122 20.22 7.11 15.32
N LEU A 123 20.27 8.26 14.66
CA LEU A 123 20.44 8.31 13.21
C LEU A 123 21.75 7.66 12.79
N LEU A 124 22.85 8.01 13.47
CA LEU A 124 24.18 7.45 13.21
C LEU A 124 24.22 5.93 13.46
N SER A 125 23.59 5.44 14.53
CA SER A 125 23.56 3.99 14.80
C SER A 125 22.81 3.19 13.71
N HIS A 126 21.89 3.84 12.99
CA HIS A 126 21.11 3.22 11.92
C HIS A 126 21.65 3.52 10.53
N VAL A 127 22.78 4.24 10.41
CA VAL A 127 23.29 4.76 9.13
C VAL A 127 23.50 3.64 8.10
N GLY A 128 24.24 2.60 8.48
CA GLY A 128 24.50 1.46 7.60
C GLY A 128 23.27 0.60 7.30
N GLN A 129 22.22 0.65 8.14
CA GLN A 129 20.96 -0.02 7.81
C GLN A 129 20.15 0.76 6.77
N ILE A 130 20.15 2.09 6.87
CA ILE A 130 19.48 2.98 5.91
C ILE A 130 20.22 2.90 4.56
N HIS A 131 21.54 3.01 4.58
CA HIS A 131 22.39 2.91 3.38
C HIS A 131 22.13 1.60 2.61
N ARG A 132 22.26 0.44 3.28
CA ARG A 132 21.96 -0.87 2.66
C ARG A 132 20.54 -1.02 2.13
N ALA A 133 19.55 -0.37 2.76
CA ALA A 133 18.19 -0.38 2.24
C ALA A 133 18.06 0.45 0.95
N LEU A 134 18.71 1.61 0.88
CA LEU A 134 18.77 2.43 -0.33
C LEU A 134 19.52 1.73 -1.47
N GLU A 135 20.66 1.09 -1.18
CA GLU A 135 21.39 0.27 -2.15
C GLU A 135 20.50 -0.85 -2.71
N LYS A 136 19.76 -1.57 -1.86
CA LYS A 136 18.79 -2.58 -2.31
C LYS A 136 17.72 -1.98 -3.21
N ALA A 137 17.18 -0.82 -2.84
CA ALA A 137 16.19 -0.13 -3.67
C ALA A 137 16.74 0.20 -5.07
N VAL A 138 17.98 0.70 -5.15
CA VAL A 138 18.65 0.99 -6.43
C VAL A 138 18.97 -0.29 -7.20
N ARG A 139 19.42 -1.36 -6.52
CA ARG A 139 19.70 -2.66 -7.16
C ARG A 139 18.46 -3.28 -7.78
N PHE A 140 17.32 -3.25 -7.09
CA PHE A 140 16.07 -3.83 -7.59
C PHE A 140 15.41 -2.98 -8.66
N ALA A 141 15.55 -1.66 -8.61
CA ALA A 141 15.05 -0.75 -9.64
C ALA A 141 16.09 0.31 -10.02
N PRO A 142 17.09 -0.03 -10.84
CA PRO A 142 18.17 0.89 -11.21
C PRO A 142 17.69 2.10 -12.04
N LYS A 143 16.51 1.99 -12.66
CA LYS A 143 15.86 3.09 -13.38
C LYS A 143 15.05 4.02 -12.46
N ASN A 144 14.89 3.69 -11.18
CA ASN A 144 14.17 4.52 -10.23
C ASN A 144 15.04 5.71 -9.81
N MET A 145 14.77 6.87 -10.41
CA MET A 145 15.49 8.12 -10.11
C MET A 145 15.35 8.52 -8.63
N GLY A 146 14.18 8.27 -8.01
CA GLY A 146 13.96 8.61 -6.61
C GLY A 146 14.88 7.83 -5.67
N ALA A 147 15.06 6.53 -5.89
CA ALA A 147 15.98 5.71 -5.10
C ALA A 147 17.44 6.15 -5.29
N ARG A 148 17.84 6.49 -6.53
CA ARG A 148 19.19 6.96 -6.84
C ARG A 148 19.50 8.31 -6.22
N ILE A 149 18.58 9.26 -6.33
CA ILE A 149 18.71 10.59 -5.73
C ILE A 149 18.73 10.45 -4.21
N ALA A 150 17.88 9.60 -3.63
CA ALA A 150 17.87 9.36 -2.19
C ALA A 150 19.20 8.77 -1.70
N LEU A 151 19.78 7.79 -2.42
CA LEU A 151 21.10 7.25 -2.12
C LEU A 151 22.18 8.34 -2.21
N MET A 152 22.22 9.09 -3.32
CA MET A 152 23.18 10.17 -3.52
C MET A 152 23.11 11.23 -2.42
N ILE A 153 21.91 11.70 -2.07
CA ILE A 153 21.71 12.67 -0.98
C ILE A 153 22.18 12.09 0.35
N TYR A 154 21.95 10.79 0.57
CA TYR A 154 22.37 10.12 1.79
C TYR A 154 23.89 10.06 1.89
N ASP A 155 24.57 9.67 0.83
CA ASP A 155 26.03 9.55 0.76
C ASP A 155 26.71 10.91 0.93
N LEU A 156 26.12 11.98 0.39
CA LEU A 156 26.60 13.35 0.61
C LEU A 156 26.49 13.79 2.08
N ARG A 157 25.48 13.28 2.80
CA ARG A 157 25.23 13.64 4.20
C ARG A 157 26.06 12.81 5.18
N ALA A 158 26.45 11.61 4.79
CA ALA A 158 27.24 10.68 5.60
C ALA A 158 28.32 9.99 4.73
N PRO A 159 29.35 10.73 4.29
CA PRO A 159 30.37 10.17 3.41
C PRO A 159 31.18 9.09 4.12
N GLY A 160 31.35 7.94 3.47
CA GLY A 160 32.19 6.83 3.98
C GLY A 160 31.47 5.74 4.77
N PHE A 161 30.14 5.67 4.70
CA PHE A 161 29.32 4.53 5.17
C PHE A 161 28.75 3.69 4.04
#